data_AF-A0A1H8GCW2-F1
#
_entry.id   AF-A0A1H8GCW2-F1
#
_cell.length_a   1.000
_cell.length_b   1.000
_cell.length_c   1.000
_cell.angle_alpha   90.00
_cell.angle_beta   90.00
_cell.angle_gamma   90.00
#
_symmetry.space_group_name_H-M   'P 1'
#
loop_
_entity.id
_entity.type
_entity.pdbx_description
1 polymer ?
#
loop_
_entity_poly.entity_id
_entity_poly.type
_entity_poly.pdbx_seq_one_letter_code
_entity_poly.pdbx_strand_id
1 'polypeptide(L)'
;MLSSESPYDRTILLESDTIEYYIADVGGAWGIFREGMQIATRRDAAEAISFANFFADRETLMTLQDVRVIADACLKRTLTAMRYAA
;
A
#
# COMPACT_ATOMS: atom_id res chain seq x y z
N MET A 1 17.75 -44.68 7.23
CA MET A 1 17.80 -43.45 6.42
C MET A 1 16.60 -42.62 6.80
N LEU A 2 16.79 -41.70 7.75
CA LEU A 2 15.75 -40.79 8.20
C LEU A 2 15.57 -39.74 7.10
N SER A 3 14.35 -39.63 6.58
CA SER A 3 13.92 -38.55 5.71
C SER A 3 14.13 -37.23 6.45
N SER A 4 15.13 -36.49 6.00
CA SER A 4 15.45 -35.14 6.45
C SER A 4 14.39 -34.18 5.92
N GLU A 5 13.18 -34.24 6.46
CA GLU A 5 12.18 -33.20 6.27
C GLU A 5 12.67 -31.95 7.02
N SER A 6 13.31 -31.08 6.26
CA SER A 6 13.80 -29.78 6.70
C SER A 6 12.65 -28.96 7.32
N PRO A 7 12.74 -28.50 8.58
CA PRO A 7 11.71 -27.69 9.23
C PRO A 7 11.67 -26.23 8.73
N TYR A 8 12.42 -25.90 7.67
CA TYR A 8 12.50 -24.53 7.12
C TYR A 8 11.37 -24.17 6.13
N ASP A 9 10.41 -25.07 5.92
CA ASP A 9 9.28 -24.87 4.98
C ASP A 9 7.97 -24.53 5.73
N ARG A 10 8.03 -23.67 6.75
CA ARG A 10 6.81 -23.26 7.50
C ARG A 10 6.76 -21.78 7.91
N THR A 11 7.58 -20.90 7.31
CA THR A 11 7.66 -19.49 7.76
C THR A 11 7.53 -18.47 6.64
N ILE A 12 6.83 -18.81 5.55
CA ILE A 12 6.38 -17.82 4.55
C ILE A 12 4.90 -18.01 4.27
N LEU A 13 4.08 -18.18 5.31
CA LEU A 13 2.63 -18.01 5.25
C LEU A 13 2.14 -17.48 6.61
N LEU A 14 2.85 -16.49 7.17
CA LEU A 14 2.10 -15.41 7.81
C LEU A 14 1.37 -14.76 6.63
N GLU A 15 0.20 -15.31 6.30
CA GLU A 15 -0.83 -14.58 5.58
C GLU A 15 -0.88 -13.22 6.26
N SER A 16 -0.34 -12.21 5.59
CA SER A 16 -0.45 -10.85 6.05
C SER A 16 -1.93 -10.56 6.02
N ASP A 17 -2.57 -10.66 7.19
CA ASP A 17 -3.94 -10.21 7.48
C ASP A 17 -4.00 -8.67 7.43
N THR A 18 -3.19 -8.10 6.54
CA THR A 18 -2.90 -6.69 6.36
C THR A 18 -3.24 -6.36 4.93
N ILE A 19 -4.28 -5.56 4.74
CA ILE A 19 -4.64 -5.10 3.41
C ILE A 19 -3.66 -4.01 3.00
N GLU A 20 -2.98 -4.20 1.87
CA GLU A 20 -1.98 -3.26 1.39
C GLU A 20 -2.50 -2.41 0.23
N TYR A 21 -2.43 -1.10 0.41
CA TYR A 21 -2.67 -0.11 -0.62
C TYR A 21 -1.34 0.50 -1.06
N TYR A 22 -1.12 0.59 -2.36
CA TYR A 22 0.07 1.18 -2.95
C TYR A 22 -0.27 2.45 -3.73
N ILE A 23 0.50 3.51 -3.52
CA ILE A 23 0.41 4.76 -4.28
C ILE A 23 1.70 4.94 -5.07
N ALA A 24 1.59 5.00 -6.39
CA ALA A 24 2.72 5.16 -7.31
C ALA A 24 2.44 6.20 -8.39
N ASP A 25 3.49 6.84 -8.90
CA ASP A 25 3.38 7.68 -10.10
C ASP A 25 3.27 6.79 -11.35
N VAL A 26 2.27 7.06 -12.17
CA VAL A 26 1.95 6.38 -13.41
C VAL A 26 1.87 7.43 -14.52
N GLY A 27 3.03 7.97 -14.89
CA GLY A 27 3.13 8.89 -16.04
C GLY A 27 2.55 10.28 -15.78
N GLY A 28 2.82 10.85 -14.60
CA GLY A 28 2.33 12.19 -14.21
C GLY A 28 0.94 12.19 -13.56
N ALA A 29 0.49 11.03 -13.12
CA ALA A 29 -0.70 10.85 -12.31
C ALA A 29 -0.43 9.79 -11.23
N TRP A 30 -1.15 9.86 -10.12
CA TRP A 30 -0.98 8.96 -8.98
C TRP A 30 -1.96 7.80 -9.10
N GLY A 31 -1.43 6.61 -9.41
CA GLY A 31 -2.16 5.35 -9.38
C GLY A 31 -2.27 4.83 -7.95
N ILE A 32 -3.46 4.35 -7.59
CA ILE A 32 -3.74 3.69 -6.32
C ILE A 32 -4.06 2.22 -6.61
N PHE A 33 -3.32 1.32 -5.98
CA PHE A 33 -3.40 -0.12 -6.22
C PHE A 33 -3.72 -0.85 -4.91
N ARG A 34 -4.49 -1.94 -5.02
CA ARG A 34 -4.80 -2.88 -3.93
C ARG A 34 -4.56 -4.28 -4.47
N GLU A 35 -3.76 -5.09 -3.77
CA GLU A 35 -3.43 -6.47 -4.19
C GLU A 35 -2.96 -6.57 -5.67
N GLY A 36 -2.20 -5.58 -6.14
CA GLY A 36 -1.72 -5.50 -7.52
C GLY A 36 -2.75 -5.00 -8.55
N MET A 37 -4.01 -4.76 -8.17
CA MET A 37 -5.03 -4.19 -9.04
C MET A 37 -5.13 -2.67 -8.86
N GLN A 38 -5.08 -1.91 -9.95
CA GLN A 38 -5.34 -0.48 -9.92
C GLN A 38 -6.82 -0.21 -9.67
N ILE A 39 -7.13 0.46 -8.57
CA ILE A 39 -8.51 0.78 -8.18
C ILE A 39 -8.88 2.24 -8.48
N ALA A 40 -7.88 3.12 -8.58
CA ALA A 40 -8.09 4.54 -8.88
C ALA A 40 -6.85 5.22 -9.45
N THR A 41 -7.06 6.40 -10.03
CA THR A 41 -6.02 7.33 -10.46
C THR A 41 -6.39 8.74 -10.01
N ARG A 42 -5.42 9.52 -9.50
CA ARG A 42 -5.60 10.92 -9.12
C ARG A 42 -4.54 11.79 -9.76
N ARG A 43 -4.87 13.06 -10.02
CA ARG A 43 -3.92 14.01 -10.61
C ARG A 43 -3.01 14.63 -9.56
N ASP A 44 -3.52 14.76 -8.35
CA ASP A 44 -2.80 15.37 -7.23
C ASP A 44 -2.35 14.32 -6.21
N ALA A 45 -1.15 14.53 -5.66
CA ALA A 45 -0.54 13.65 -4.67
C ALA A 45 -1.33 13.62 -3.35
N ALA A 46 -1.81 14.77 -2.90
CA ALA A 46 -2.61 14.88 -1.67
C ALA A 46 -3.98 14.20 -1.86
N GLU A 47 -4.63 14.38 -3.01
CA GLU A 47 -5.86 13.64 -3.31
C GLU A 47 -5.65 12.13 -3.31
N ALA A 48 -4.54 11.64 -3.88
CA ALA A 48 -4.24 10.21 -3.91
C ALA A 48 -4.10 9.62 -2.51
N ILE A 49 -3.42 10.35 -1.61
CA ILE A 49 -3.25 9.97 -0.20
C ILE A 49 -4.57 9.99 0.54
N SER A 50 -5.35 11.07 0.41
CA SER A 50 -6.66 11.17 1.06
C SER A 50 -7.60 10.05 0.59
N PHE A 51 -7.55 9.71 -0.70
CA PHE A 51 -8.32 8.61 -1.24
C PHE A 51 -7.88 7.27 -0.66
N ALA A 52 -6.58 6.97 -0.66
CA ALA A 52 -6.06 5.73 -0.10
C ALA A 52 -6.39 5.59 1.40
N ASN A 53 -6.23 6.66 2.19
CA ASN A 53 -6.59 6.67 3.61
C ASN A 53 -8.08 6.46 3.84
N PHE A 54 -8.94 7.11 3.05
CA PHE A 54 -10.40 6.93 3.18
C PHE A 54 -10.81 5.47 2.94
N PHE A 55 -10.23 4.82 1.94
CA PHE A 55 -10.49 3.40 1.67
C PHE A 55 -9.89 2.50 2.75
N ALA A 56 -8.68 2.82 3.23
CA ALA A 56 -8.04 2.08 4.31
C ALA A 56 -8.82 2.15 5.62
N ASP A 57 -9.29 3.34 6.00
CA ASP A 57 -10.12 3.56 7.20
C ASP A 57 -11.44 2.81 7.07
N ARG A 58 -12.08 2.86 5.89
CA ARG A 58 -13.32 2.12 5.64
C ARG A 58 -13.11 0.61 5.76
N GLU A 59 -12.01 0.07 5.24
CA GLU A 59 -11.74 -1.36 5.36
C GLU A 59 -11.37 -1.75 6.79
N THR A 60 -10.64 -0.91 7.53
CA THR A 60 -10.39 -1.09 8.98
C THR A 60 -11.69 -1.12 9.79
N LEU A 61 -12.72 -0.37 9.37
CA LEU A 61 -14.04 -0.39 10.02
C LEU A 61 -14.90 -1.60 9.61
N MET A 62 -14.66 -2.17 8.43
CA MET A 62 -15.44 -3.30 7.89
C MET A 62 -14.80 -4.66 8.17
N THR A 63 -13.50 -4.68 8.43
CA THR A 63 -12.69 -5.88 8.63
C THR A 63 -11.83 -5.69 9.89
N LEU A 64 -11.62 -6.74 10.68
CA LEU A 64 -10.70 -6.70 11.83
C LEU A 64 -9.22 -6.79 11.39
N GLN A 65 -8.94 -6.50 10.11
CA GLN A 65 -7.65 -6.63 9.47
C GLN A 65 -6.90 -5.30 9.55
N ASP A 66 -5.58 -5.37 9.68
CA ASP A 66 -4.75 -4.17 9.63
C ASP A 66 -4.76 -3.63 8.19
N VAL A 67 -4.75 -2.31 8.00
CA VAL A 67 -4.69 -1.74 6.65
C VAL A 67 -3.51 -0.80 6.55
N ARG A 68 -2.66 -1.04 5.55
CA ARG A 68 -1.43 -0.28 5.36
C ARG A 68 -1.42 0.43 4.02
N VAL A 69 -1.17 1.73 4.06
CA VAL A 69 -0.93 2.55 2.85
C VAL A 69 0.58 2.73 2.67
N ILE A 70 1.10 2.24 1.55
CA ILE A 70 2.49 2.32 1.15
C ILE A 70 2.60 3.28 -0.03
N ALA A 71 3.55 4.20 0.07
CA ALA A 71 3.79 5.23 -0.92
C ALA A 71 5.18 5.06 -1.52
N ASP A 72 5.30 5.19 -2.86
CA ASP A 72 6.59 5.16 -3.52
C ASP A 72 7.49 6.35 -3.11
N ALA A 73 8.81 6.17 -3.24
CA ALA A 73 9.79 7.22 -2.97
C ALA A 73 9.53 8.52 -3.76
N CYS A 74 8.88 8.43 -4.92
CA CYS A 74 8.42 9.58 -5.68
C CYS A 74 7.39 10.42 -4.90
N LEU A 75 6.39 9.79 -4.27
CA LEU A 75 5.37 10.50 -3.49
C LEU A 75 5.99 11.23 -2.30
N LYS A 76 6.94 10.57 -1.62
CA LYS A 76 7.67 11.19 -0.50
C LYS A 76 8.42 12.45 -0.93
N ARG A 77 9.05 12.45 -2.11
CA ARG A 77 9.73 13.63 -2.65
C ARG A 77 8.74 14.73 -2.99
N THR A 78 7.63 14.40 -3.65
CA THR A 78 6.58 15.37 -4.02
C THR A 78 5.98 16.04 -2.79
N LEU A 79 5.63 15.27 -1.76
CA LEU A 79 5.13 15.83 -0.49
C LEU A 79 6.15 16.71 0.22
N THR A 80 7.42 16.32 0.17
CA THR A 80 8.50 17.14 0.75
C THR A 80 8.60 18.47 0.02
N ALA A 81 8.57 18.47 -1.31
CA ALA A 81 8.58 19.69 -2.12
C ALA A 81 7.38 20.58 -1.83
N MET A 82 6.17 20.01 -1.74
CA MET A 82 4.95 20.76 -1.37
C MET A 82 5.07 21.40 0.01
N ARG A 83 5.63 20.68 1.00
CA ARG A 83 5.78 21.19 2.37
C ARG A 83 6.75 22.37 2.48
N TYR A 84 7.72 22.47 1.59
CA TYR A 84 8.67 23.59 1.56
C TYR A 84 8.24 24.74 0.64
N ALA A 85 7.14 24.58 -0.10
CA ALA A 85 6.60 25.60 -0.99
C ALA A 85 5.46 26.43 -0.36
N ALA A 86 5.01 26.07 0.84
CA ALA A 86 3.99 26.76 1.64
C ALA A 86 4.64 27.65 2.71
#